data_AF-A0AAV2M991-F1
#
_entry.id   AF-A0AAV2M991-F1
#
_cell.length_a   1.000
_cell.length_b   1.000
_cell.length_c   1.000
_cell.angle_alpha   90.00
_cell.angle_beta   90.00
_cell.angle_gamma   90.00
#
_symmetry.space_group_name_H-M   'P 1'
#
loop_
_entity.id
_entity.type
_entity.pdbx_description
1 polymer ?
#
loop_
_entity_poly.entity_id
_entity_poly.type
_entity_poly.pdbx_seq_one_letter_code
_entity_poly.pdbx_strand_id
1 'polypeptide(L)'
;MKLEAVDPAAPISVRPASVTKVCNDQYFVVTMDDLCGMEDSESPGRSFLCHRLSPGLFPAQWSLKNGLTLCPPPGHQGPDFDWADYLKQCGAEAAPEHCFPTVQSEHSFKEGMKLEAVNLLSPENIHVATVTRVKGQYLWLSLEGDSPVDHGPCVDHGPCVDHGPCVDHGPCVDHGPCVDHGPCVDHGPCVDHGPCVDEALE
;
A
#
# COMPACT_ATOMS: atom_id res chain seq x y z
N MET A 1 22.13 -0.06 0.94
CA MET A 1 21.61 1.16 0.28
C MET A 1 20.09 1.05 0.20
N LYS A 2 19.38 2.15 0.40
CA LYS A 2 17.92 2.22 0.34
C LYS A 2 17.42 2.95 -0.90
N LEU A 3 16.28 2.53 -1.42
CA LEU A 3 15.67 3.06 -2.64
C LEU A 3 14.14 2.94 -2.55
N GLU A 4 13.43 3.48 -3.53
CA GLU A 4 12.00 3.27 -3.72
C GLU A 4 11.77 2.19 -4.77
N ALA A 5 10.84 1.27 -4.53
CA ALA A 5 10.49 0.22 -5.48
C ALA A 5 8.97 0.01 -5.57
N VAL A 6 8.51 -0.40 -6.75
CA VAL A 6 7.16 -0.96 -6.91
C VAL A 6 7.12 -2.31 -6.22
N ASP A 7 6.16 -2.51 -5.31
CA ASP A 7 5.94 -3.80 -4.66
C ASP A 7 5.42 -4.81 -5.70
N PRO A 8 6.13 -5.91 -6.00
CA PRO A 8 5.65 -6.90 -6.97
C PRO A 8 4.30 -7.52 -6.63
N ALA A 9 3.89 -7.47 -5.35
CA ALA A 9 2.61 -7.97 -4.91
C ALA A 9 1.55 -6.89 -4.67
N ALA A 10 1.96 -5.62 -4.69
CA ALA A 10 1.06 -4.47 -4.71
C ALA A 10 1.54 -3.51 -5.81
N PRO A 11 1.35 -3.86 -7.10
CA PRO A 11 2.00 -3.23 -8.25
C PRO A 11 1.60 -1.76 -8.50
N ILE A 12 0.63 -1.25 -7.75
CA ILE A 12 0.22 0.16 -7.73
C ILE A 12 0.92 0.98 -6.63
N SER A 13 1.60 0.32 -5.71
CA SER A 13 2.24 0.91 -4.53
C SER A 13 3.75 1.02 -4.72
N VAL A 14 4.28 2.22 -4.44
CA VAL A 14 5.71 2.46 -4.31
C VAL A 14 6.06 2.49 -2.83
N ARG A 15 7.09 1.74 -2.41
CA ARG A 15 7.50 1.64 -1.00
C ARG A 15 9.02 1.71 -0.87
N PRO A 16 9.55 2.02 0.33
CA PRO A 16 10.97 1.85 0.63
C PRO A 16 11.41 0.39 0.50
N ALA A 17 12.60 0.22 -0.06
CA ALA A 17 13.24 -1.07 -0.22
C ALA A 17 14.75 -0.96 -0.05
N SER A 18 15.38 -2.08 0.27
CA SER A 18 16.82 -2.18 0.48
C SER A 18 17.47 -3.10 -0.54
N VAL A 19 18.64 -2.69 -1.06
CA VAL A 19 19.52 -3.60 -1.79
C VAL A 19 20.21 -4.51 -0.78
N THR A 20 19.88 -5.80 -0.79
CA THR A 20 20.37 -6.78 0.19
C THR A 20 21.49 -7.66 -0.36
N LYS A 21 21.57 -7.82 -1.69
CA LYS A 21 22.64 -8.60 -2.34
C LYS A 21 22.97 -8.04 -3.72
N VAL A 22 24.24 -7.84 -4.01
CA VAL A 22 24.71 -7.54 -5.37
C VAL A 22 25.24 -8.82 -6.00
N CYS A 23 24.63 -9.26 -7.10
CA CYS A 23 25.02 -10.51 -7.76
C CYS A 23 26.14 -10.27 -8.77
N ASN A 24 26.05 -9.18 -9.54
CA ASN A 24 27.05 -8.72 -10.51
C ASN A 24 26.77 -7.25 -10.89
N ASP A 25 27.48 -6.74 -11.91
CA ASP A 25 27.37 -5.34 -12.39
C ASP A 25 25.97 -4.94 -12.90
N GLN A 26 25.12 -5.91 -13.19
CA GLN A 26 23.80 -5.71 -13.78
C GLN A 26 22.65 -6.13 -12.87
N TYR A 27 22.86 -7.12 -12.01
CA TYR A 27 21.80 -7.76 -11.23
C TYR A 27 22.06 -7.70 -9.72
N PHE A 28 20.99 -7.43 -8.98
CA PHE A 28 21.00 -7.36 -7.51
C PHE A 28 19.62 -7.74 -6.95
N VAL A 29 19.60 -8.15 -5.69
CA VAL A 29 18.38 -8.46 -4.95
C VAL A 29 17.94 -7.22 -4.19
N VAL A 30 16.66 -6.89 -4.37
CA VAL A 30 15.96 -5.86 -3.63
C VAL A 30 14.99 -6.56 -2.68
N THR A 31 14.95 -6.09 -1.44
CA THR A 31 14.04 -6.57 -0.40
C THR A 31 13.16 -5.40 0.03
N MET A 32 11.85 -5.57 0.00
CA MET A 32 10.91 -4.57 0.52
C MET A 32 11.15 -4.39 2.01
N ASP A 33 11.22 -3.14 2.46
CA ASP A 33 11.54 -2.85 3.86
C ASP A 33 10.33 -3.17 4.75
N ASP A 34 10.61 -3.87 5.86
CA ASP A 34 9.65 -4.22 6.89
C ASP A 34 10.26 -3.89 8.26
N LEU A 35 9.54 -3.12 9.08
CA LEU A 35 9.95 -2.72 10.42
C LEU A 35 9.19 -3.49 11.51
N CYS A 36 8.25 -4.36 11.15
CA CYS A 36 7.59 -5.26 12.11
C CYS A 36 8.59 -6.29 12.63
N GLY A 37 8.97 -6.15 13.90
CA GLY A 37 9.61 -7.20 14.70
C GLY A 37 10.95 -7.73 14.19
N MET A 38 12.05 -7.14 14.68
CA MET A 38 13.41 -7.72 14.64
C MET A 38 13.57 -8.97 15.53
N GLU A 39 12.48 -9.60 15.96
CA GLU A 39 12.50 -10.74 16.89
C GLU A 39 11.70 -11.90 16.26
N ASP A 40 12.43 -12.92 15.83
CA ASP A 40 11.96 -14.28 15.52
C ASP A 40 10.99 -14.53 14.35
N SER A 41 10.90 -13.64 13.36
CA SER A 41 10.25 -14.00 12.09
C SER A 41 11.28 -14.40 11.03
N GLU A 42 11.47 -15.72 10.84
CA GLU A 42 12.11 -16.31 9.65
C GLU A 42 11.27 -16.10 8.37
N SER A 43 10.50 -15.02 8.28
CA SER A 43 9.93 -14.59 7.01
C SER A 43 10.99 -13.75 6.30
N PRO A 44 11.73 -14.31 5.31
CA PRO A 44 12.63 -13.50 4.52
C PRO A 44 11.79 -12.38 3.90
N GLY A 45 12.11 -11.13 4.25
CA GLY A 45 11.45 -9.95 3.69
C GLY A 45 11.30 -10.10 2.18
N ARG A 46 10.19 -9.61 1.63
CA ARG A 46 9.78 -9.88 0.24
C ARG A 46 10.88 -9.44 -0.71
N SER A 47 11.61 -10.41 -1.24
CA SER A 47 12.83 -10.19 -2.01
C SER A 47 12.66 -10.61 -3.46
N PHE A 48 13.20 -9.81 -4.37
CA PHE A 48 13.13 -10.06 -5.80
C PHE A 48 14.40 -9.61 -6.50
N LEU A 49 14.75 -10.33 -7.58
CA LEU A 49 15.90 -10.04 -8.41
C LEU A 49 15.58 -8.90 -9.38
N CYS A 50 16.42 -7.88 -9.39
CA CYS A 50 16.31 -6.73 -10.27
C CYS A 50 17.51 -6.62 -11.20
N HIS A 51 17.25 -6.09 -12.39
CA HIS A 51 18.29 -5.53 -13.25
C HIS A 51 18.46 -4.04 -12.92
N ARG A 52 19.66 -3.48 -13.10
CA ARG A 52 19.94 -2.04 -12.86
C ARG A 52 19.13 -1.05 -13.70
N LEU A 53 18.44 -1.52 -14.73
CA LEU A 53 17.54 -0.73 -15.59
C LEU A 53 16.07 -1.11 -15.42
N SER A 54 15.71 -1.88 -14.37
CA SER A 54 14.32 -2.22 -14.10
C SER A 54 13.50 -0.94 -13.87
N PRO A 55 12.36 -0.74 -14.57
CA PRO A 55 11.59 0.51 -14.53
C PRO A 55 10.84 0.74 -13.21
N GLY A 56 10.73 -0.28 -12.35
CA GLY A 56 10.08 -0.19 -11.04
C GLY A 56 11.00 0.19 -9.89
N LEU A 57 12.21 0.69 -10.18
CA LEU A 57 13.19 1.12 -9.18
C LEU A 57 13.45 2.62 -9.30
N PHE A 58 13.44 3.32 -8.17
CA PHE A 58 13.56 4.76 -8.12
C PHE A 58 14.50 5.22 -7.00
N PRO A 59 15.18 6.37 -7.15
CA PRO A 59 15.93 6.96 -6.04
C PRO A 59 14.99 7.34 -4.90
N ALA A 60 15.55 7.48 -3.70
CA ALA A 60 14.81 8.01 -2.56
C ALA A 60 14.16 9.36 -2.89
N GLN A 61 12.94 9.59 -2.38
CA GLN A 61 12.10 10.76 -2.62
C GLN A 61 11.57 10.91 -4.05
N TRP A 62 11.70 9.90 -4.92
CA TRP A 62 11.20 10.01 -6.29
C TRP A 62 9.68 10.15 -6.34
N SER A 63 8.95 9.32 -5.62
CA SER A 63 7.48 9.35 -5.49
C SER A 63 6.96 10.75 -5.14
N LEU A 64 7.48 11.37 -4.08
CA LEU A 64 7.15 12.72 -3.65
C LEU A 64 7.40 13.77 -4.75
N LYS A 65 8.58 13.74 -5.40
CA LYS A 65 8.91 14.62 -6.55
C LYS A 65 7.98 14.41 -7.76
N ASN A 66 7.29 13.28 -7.80
CA ASN A 66 6.37 12.90 -8.86
C ASN A 66 4.89 13.05 -8.45
N GLY A 67 4.58 13.50 -7.23
CA GLY A 67 3.20 13.61 -6.74
C GLY A 67 2.53 12.25 -6.54
N LEU A 68 3.33 11.21 -6.27
CA LEU A 68 2.86 9.91 -5.81
C LEU A 68 2.99 9.84 -4.29
N THR A 69 1.99 9.29 -3.64
CA THR A 69 2.06 8.96 -2.22
C THR A 69 2.91 7.72 -2.04
N LEU A 70 4.01 7.84 -1.30
CA LEU A 70 4.82 6.69 -0.91
C LEU A 70 4.09 5.92 0.20
N CYS A 71 3.97 4.60 0.05
CA CYS A 71 3.45 3.76 1.11
C CYS A 71 4.59 3.43 2.10
N PRO A 72 4.46 3.78 3.39
CA PRO A 72 5.50 3.48 4.37
C PRO A 72 5.73 1.96 4.52
N PRO A 73 6.91 1.56 5.01
CA PRO A 73 7.16 0.17 5.34
C PRO A 73 6.25 -0.26 6.51
N PRO A 74 5.79 -1.52 6.57
CA PRO A 74 5.02 -2.01 7.71
C PRO A 74 5.79 -1.77 9.02
N GLY A 75 5.07 -1.46 10.10
CA GLY A 75 5.68 -1.14 11.40
C GLY A 75 6.24 0.28 11.54
N HIS A 76 6.22 1.11 10.48
CA HIS A 76 6.56 2.53 10.59
C HIS A 76 5.64 3.25 11.58
N GLN A 77 6.24 4.06 12.45
CA GLN A 77 5.54 4.83 13.47
C GLN A 77 5.43 6.29 13.02
N GLY A 78 4.21 6.83 13.04
CA GLY A 78 3.94 8.23 12.71
C GLY A 78 2.99 8.41 11.53
N PRO A 79 2.39 9.61 11.39
CA PRO A 79 1.44 9.88 10.32
C PRO A 79 2.12 10.11 8.97
N ASP A 80 3.35 10.63 8.98
CA ASP A 80 4.07 11.06 7.78
C ASP A 80 5.42 10.34 7.66
N PHE A 81 5.67 9.74 6.50
CA PHE A 81 6.95 9.13 6.20
C PHE A 81 7.97 10.19 5.74
N ASP A 82 9.07 10.33 6.46
CA ASP A 82 10.21 11.17 6.07
C ASP A 82 11.46 10.34 5.78
N TRP A 83 12.06 10.56 4.60
CA TRP A 83 13.24 9.82 4.16
C TRP A 83 14.48 10.12 5.00
N ALA A 84 14.66 11.34 5.50
CA ALA A 84 15.85 11.70 6.27
C ALA A 84 15.83 11.05 7.66
N ASP A 85 14.69 11.11 8.34
CA ASP A 85 14.47 10.44 9.63
C ASP A 85 14.56 8.92 9.48
N TYR A 86 13.96 8.37 8.42
CA TYR A 86 14.01 6.94 8.13
C TYR A 86 15.45 6.42 7.90
N LEU A 87 16.24 7.12 7.07
CA LEU A 87 17.64 6.76 6.81
C LEU A 87 18.48 6.81 8.09
N LYS A 88 18.25 7.84 8.92
CA LYS A 88 18.91 8.01 10.22
C LYS A 88 18.55 6.87 11.17
N GLN A 89 17.27 6.49 11.26
CA GLN A 89 16.81 5.39 12.11
C GLN A 89 17.43 4.05 11.69
N CYS A 90 17.52 3.79 10.39
CA CYS A 90 18.10 2.55 9.87
C CYS A 90 19.64 2.54 9.87
N GLY A 91 20.31 3.67 10.11
CA GLY A 91 21.76 3.78 9.94
C GLY A 91 22.21 3.48 8.51
N ALA A 92 21.40 3.85 7.51
CA ALA A 92 21.60 3.48 6.12
C ALA A 92 21.67 4.72 5.22
N GLU A 93 22.24 4.53 4.03
CA GLU A 93 22.32 5.57 3.00
C GLU A 93 21.36 5.27 1.84
N ALA A 94 20.83 6.34 1.24
CA ALA A 94 20.09 6.24 -0.01
C ALA A 94 21.01 5.81 -1.15
N ALA A 95 20.47 5.01 -2.08
CA ALA A 95 21.15 4.69 -3.32
C ALA A 95 21.41 5.98 -4.12
N PRO A 96 22.65 6.21 -4.61
CA PRO A 96 22.97 7.43 -5.34
C PRO A 96 22.10 7.66 -6.58
N GLU A 97 21.75 8.91 -6.88
CA GLU A 97 20.89 9.22 -8.04
C GLU A 97 21.48 8.75 -9.38
N HIS A 98 22.82 8.72 -9.52
CA HIS A 98 23.48 8.25 -10.75
C HIS A 98 23.28 6.74 -11.01
N CYS A 99 22.81 5.97 -10.03
CA CYS A 99 22.44 4.57 -10.21
C CYS A 99 21.10 4.41 -10.96
N PHE A 100 20.33 5.49 -11.11
CA PHE A 100 18.99 5.51 -11.73
C PHE A 100 19.01 6.34 -13.03
N PRO A 101 19.59 5.81 -14.12
CA PRO A 101 19.66 6.56 -15.37
C PRO A 101 18.25 6.81 -15.91
N THR A 102 17.98 8.07 -16.27
CA THR A 102 16.75 8.42 -16.98
C THR A 102 16.86 7.91 -18.41
N VAL A 103 16.01 6.97 -18.79
CA VAL A 103 15.89 6.54 -20.18
C VAL A 103 15.06 7.59 -20.91
N GLN A 104 15.66 8.26 -21.89
CA GLN A 104 14.91 9.12 -22.79
C GLN A 104 13.90 8.27 -23.55
N SER A 105 12.62 8.53 -23.32
CA SER A 105 11.54 7.87 -24.05
C SER A 105 11.17 8.68 -25.26
N GLU A 106 11.25 8.07 -26.44
CA GLU A 106 10.83 8.66 -27.72
C GLU A 106 9.33 8.44 -28.01
N HIS A 107 8.55 8.02 -27.01
CA HIS A 107 7.14 7.74 -27.21
C HIS A 107 6.34 9.02 -27.51
N SER A 108 5.25 8.87 -28.26
CA SER A 108 4.37 9.98 -28.64
C SER A 108 3.11 10.11 -27.79
N PHE A 109 3.07 9.48 -26.61
CA PHE A 109 1.92 9.56 -25.70
C PHE A 109 1.68 11.00 -25.21
N LYS A 110 0.40 11.37 -25.09
CA LYS A 110 -0.05 12.67 -24.59
C LYS A 110 -1.19 12.45 -23.60
N GLU A 111 -1.32 13.38 -22.67
CA GLU A 111 -2.46 13.44 -21.76
C GLU A 111 -3.77 13.50 -22.55
N GLY A 112 -4.77 12.74 -22.09
CA GLY A 112 -6.07 12.57 -22.75
C GLY A 112 -6.12 11.48 -23.82
N MET A 113 -5.00 10.88 -24.23
CA MET A 113 -5.03 9.71 -25.10
C MET A 113 -5.71 8.52 -24.41
N LYS A 114 -6.46 7.72 -25.17
CA LYS A 114 -7.07 6.47 -24.71
C LYS A 114 -6.32 5.27 -25.26
N LEU A 115 -6.22 4.22 -24.47
CA LEU A 115 -5.56 2.96 -24.80
C LEU A 115 -6.21 1.80 -24.04
N GLU A 116 -5.85 0.57 -24.39
CA GLU A 116 -6.20 -0.62 -23.61
C GLU A 116 -5.06 -0.95 -22.65
N ALA A 117 -5.37 -1.15 -21.36
CA ALA A 117 -4.40 -1.49 -20.34
C ALA A 117 -4.88 -2.65 -19.47
N VAL A 118 -3.93 -3.50 -19.05
CA VAL A 118 -4.17 -4.55 -18.07
C VAL A 118 -4.42 -3.91 -16.70
N ASN A 119 -5.42 -4.39 -15.97
CA ASN A 119 -5.59 -4.02 -14.57
C ASN A 119 -4.54 -4.76 -13.72
N LEU A 120 -3.65 -4.04 -13.06
CA LEU A 120 -2.57 -4.64 -12.27
C LEU A 120 -3.07 -5.35 -11.00
N LEU A 121 -4.29 -5.06 -10.54
CA LEU A 121 -4.96 -5.77 -9.43
C LEU A 121 -5.75 -7.00 -9.90
N SER A 122 -6.11 -7.05 -11.19
CA SER A 122 -6.79 -8.18 -11.82
C SER A 122 -6.23 -8.41 -13.22
N PRO A 123 -5.04 -9.04 -13.34
CA PRO A 123 -4.29 -9.13 -14.59
C PRO A 123 -5.00 -9.87 -15.73
N GLU A 124 -6.05 -10.62 -15.41
CA GLU A 124 -6.95 -11.27 -16.37
C GLU A 124 -7.83 -10.28 -17.14
N ASN A 125 -7.97 -9.03 -16.66
CA ASN A 125 -8.86 -8.03 -17.21
C ASN A 125 -8.10 -6.93 -17.95
N ILE A 126 -8.59 -6.57 -19.14
CA ILE A 126 -8.14 -5.42 -19.93
C ILE A 126 -9.24 -4.37 -19.91
N HIS A 127 -8.89 -3.15 -19.53
CA HIS A 127 -9.79 -2.01 -19.45
C HIS A 127 -9.41 -0.95 -20.47
N VAL A 128 -10.40 -0.15 -20.87
CA VAL A 128 -10.13 1.13 -21.53
C VAL A 128 -9.50 2.03 -20.47
N ALA A 129 -8.35 2.61 -20.80
CA ALA A 129 -7.61 3.50 -19.92
C ALA A 129 -7.38 4.86 -20.60
N THR A 130 -7.41 5.91 -19.81
CA THR A 130 -7.04 7.27 -20.24
C THR A 130 -5.69 7.64 -19.65
N VAL A 131 -4.78 8.15 -20.48
CA VAL A 131 -3.50 8.73 -20.05
C VAL A 131 -3.79 10.04 -19.31
N THR A 132 -3.65 10.04 -18.00
CA THR A 132 -3.89 11.23 -17.17
C THR A 132 -2.65 12.09 -17.01
N ARG A 133 -1.46 11.50 -17.14
CA ARG A 133 -0.18 12.22 -17.05
C ARG A 133 0.93 11.48 -17.77
N VAL A 134 1.86 12.25 -18.34
CA VAL A 134 3.09 11.73 -18.96
C VAL A 134 4.31 12.36 -18.29
N LYS A 135 5.23 11.55 -17.75
CA LYS A 135 6.49 12.06 -17.17
C LYS A 135 7.67 11.13 -17.50
N GLY A 136 8.54 11.59 -18.39
CA GLY A 136 9.65 10.78 -18.88
C GLY A 136 9.12 9.53 -19.57
N GLN A 137 9.50 8.35 -19.08
CA GLN A 137 9.03 7.04 -19.56
C GLN A 137 7.76 6.53 -18.89
N TYR A 138 7.25 7.25 -17.88
CA TYR A 138 6.15 6.80 -17.03
C TYR A 138 4.84 7.44 -17.45
N LEU A 139 3.78 6.63 -17.45
CA LEU A 139 2.41 7.04 -17.75
C LEU A 139 1.55 6.80 -16.51
N TRP A 140 0.71 7.79 -16.18
CA TRP A 140 -0.38 7.59 -15.23
C TRP A 140 -1.62 7.26 -16.04
N LEU A 141 -2.30 6.18 -15.63
CA LEU A 141 -3.48 5.67 -16.29
C LEU A 141 -4.66 5.73 -15.32
N SER A 142 -5.81 6.17 -15.83
CA SER A 142 -7.11 5.99 -15.17
C SER A 142 -7.87 4.93 -15.96
N LEU A 143 -8.20 3.82 -15.30
CA LEU A 143 -9.01 2.74 -15.89
C LEU A 143 -10.49 3.15 -15.82
N GLU A 144 -11.21 3.01 -16.93
CA GLU A 144 -12.65 3.25 -16.97
C GLU A 144 -13.42 2.10 -16.34
N GLY A 145 -14.47 2.42 -15.57
CA GLY A 145 -15.31 1.42 -14.90
C GLY A 145 -14.79 0.99 -13.52
N ASP A 146 -13.52 1.23 -13.22
CA ASP A 146 -13.01 1.24 -11.85
C ASP A 146 -13.28 2.62 -11.25
N SER A 147 -14.25 2.72 -10.34
CA SER A 147 -14.26 3.84 -9.40
C SER A 147 -12.88 3.88 -8.72
N PRO A 148 -12.25 5.05 -8.51
CA PRO A 148 -11.01 5.11 -7.76
C PRO A 148 -11.28 4.52 -6.39
N VAL A 149 -10.91 3.26 -6.21
CA VAL A 149 -10.65 2.70 -4.89
C VAL A 149 -9.45 3.49 -4.44
N ASP A 150 -9.73 4.55 -3.71
CA ASP A 150 -8.79 5.16 -2.80
C ASP A 150 -8.41 4.04 -1.84
N HIS A 151 -7.39 3.27 -2.24
CA HIS A 151 -6.59 2.52 -1.30
C HIS A 151 -5.85 3.58 -0.49
N GLY A 152 -6.60 4.22 0.40
CA GLY A 152 -6.08 4.96 1.53
C GLY A 152 -5.05 4.08 2.24
N PRO A 153 -4.20 4.71 3.07
CA PRO A 153 -2.96 4.13 3.54
C PRO A 153 -3.18 2.67 3.93
N CYS A 154 -2.43 1.77 3.30
CA CYS A 154 -2.39 0.36 3.63
C CYS A 154 -2.02 0.22 5.11
N VAL A 155 -3.04 0.25 5.97
CA VAL A 155 -3.00 -0.20 7.35
C VAL A 155 -3.13 -1.71 7.22
N ASP A 156 -2.01 -2.40 7.00
CA ASP A 156 -1.96 -3.80 7.35
C ASP A 156 -2.33 -3.88 8.83
N HIS A 157 -3.51 -4.41 9.10
CA HIS A 157 -3.85 -4.89 10.43
C HIS A 157 -2.77 -5.92 10.78
N GLY A 158 -1.89 -5.52 11.71
CA GLY A 158 -1.03 -6.47 12.41
C GLY A 158 -1.89 -7.61 12.98
N PRO A 159 -1.28 -8.77 13.27
CA PRO A 159 -2.01 -9.93 13.74
C PRO A 159 -2.87 -9.54 14.95
N CYS A 160 -4.17 -9.78 14.84
CA CYS A 160 -5.13 -9.62 15.93
C CYS A 160 -4.66 -10.50 17.10
N VAL A 161 -4.05 -9.86 18.09
CA VAL A 161 -3.78 -10.47 19.39
C VAL A 161 -5.11 -10.46 20.14
N ASP A 162 -5.80 -11.59 20.11
CA ASP A 162 -6.99 -11.82 20.93
C ASP A 162 -6.61 -11.71 22.41
N HIS A 163 -6.99 -10.59 23.03
CA HIS A 163 -7.13 -10.50 24.48
C HIS A 163 -8.25 -9.53 24.87
N GLY A 164 -9.47 -10.09 24.99
CA GLY A 164 -10.49 -9.55 25.90
C GLY A 164 -11.89 -9.39 25.29
N PRO A 165 -12.96 -9.60 26.08
CA PRO A 165 -14.33 -9.38 25.62
C PRO A 165 -14.60 -7.88 25.45
N CYS A 166 -15.02 -7.48 24.25
CA CYS A 166 -15.41 -6.12 23.92
C CYS A 166 -16.69 -5.76 24.71
N VAL A 167 -16.66 -4.67 25.46
CA VAL A 167 -17.84 -4.04 26.06
C VAL A 167 -18.27 -2.91 25.12
N ASP A 168 -19.40 -3.07 24.44
CA ASP A 168 -19.92 -2.06 23.52
C ASP A 168 -20.47 -0.84 24.28
N HIS A 169 -19.84 0.32 24.08
CA HIS A 169 -20.41 1.64 24.41
C HIS A 169 -20.52 2.48 23.13
N GLY A 170 -21.67 2.43 22.46
CA GLY A 170 -22.08 3.47 21.51
C GLY A 170 -22.84 2.94 20.28
N PRO A 171 -23.74 3.74 19.70
CA PRO A 171 -24.54 3.33 18.55
C PRO A 171 -23.71 3.39 17.26
N CYS A 172 -23.62 2.26 16.57
CA CYS A 172 -23.06 2.18 15.21
C CYS A 172 -24.00 2.89 14.22
N VAL A 173 -23.45 3.81 13.43
CA VAL A 173 -24.12 4.44 12.28
C VAL A 173 -23.66 3.69 11.03
N ASP A 174 -24.53 2.86 10.47
CA ASP A 174 -24.26 2.07 9.27
C ASP A 174 -24.23 2.94 8.00
N HIS A 175 -23.15 2.82 7.22
CA HIS A 175 -23.10 3.23 5.82
C HIS A 175 -22.37 2.17 4.98
N GLY A 176 -23.07 1.08 4.64
CA GLY A 176 -22.67 0.12 3.60
C GLY A 176 -23.29 -1.27 3.77
N PRO A 177 -23.54 -2.03 2.69
CA PRO A 177 -24.11 -3.36 2.80
C PRO A 177 -23.02 -4.34 3.28
N CYS A 178 -23.19 -4.90 4.47
CA CYS A 178 -22.40 -6.02 4.96
C CYS A 178 -22.67 -7.26 4.07
N VAL A 179 -21.60 -7.84 3.52
CA VAL A 179 -21.64 -9.15 2.87
C VAL A 179 -21.19 -10.17 3.91
N ASP A 180 -22.15 -10.75 4.63
CA ASP A 180 -21.88 -11.79 5.62
C ASP A 180 -21.46 -13.11 4.95
N HIS A 181 -20.23 -13.54 5.20
CA HIS A 181 -19.76 -14.89 4.92
C HIS A 181 -19.65 -15.71 6.22
N GLY A 182 -20.79 -16.15 6.76
CA GLY A 182 -20.82 -17.19 7.80
C GLY A 182 -22.05 -17.13 8.70
N PRO A 183 -22.52 -18.26 9.26
CA PRO A 183 -23.66 -18.26 10.17
C PRO A 183 -23.24 -17.73 11.55
N CYS A 184 -23.83 -16.63 11.98
CA CYS A 184 -23.81 -16.19 13.37
C CYS A 184 -24.52 -17.25 14.24
N VAL A 185 -23.86 -17.71 15.30
CA VAL A 185 -24.44 -18.63 16.30
C VAL A 185 -24.92 -17.78 17.47
N ASP A 186 -26.22 -17.48 17.50
CA ASP A 186 -26.86 -16.83 18.63
C ASP A 186 -26.87 -17.76 19.86
N HIS A 187 -26.10 -17.40 20.89
CA HIS A 187 -26.22 -18.01 22.21
C HIS A 187 -26.92 -17.06 23.19
N GLY A 188 -28.24 -17.22 23.31
CA GLY A 188 -29.00 -16.79 24.50
C GLY A 188 -30.24 -15.96 24.18
N PRO A 189 -31.36 -16.16 24.90
CA PRO A 189 -32.58 -15.41 24.65
C PRO A 189 -32.42 -13.98 25.19
N CYS A 190 -32.60 -13.00 24.31
CA CYS A 190 -32.87 -11.63 24.71
C CYS A 190 -34.14 -11.62 25.59
N VAL A 191 -33.98 -11.25 26.86
CA VAL A 191 -35.10 -11.07 27.80
C VAL A 191 -35.73 -9.72 27.52
N ASP A 192 -36.92 -9.72 26.93
CA ASP A 192 -37.82 -8.56 26.89
C ASP A 192 -38.19 -8.17 28.33
N HIS A 193 -37.70 -7.03 28.81
CA HIS A 193 -38.33 -6.36 29.94
C HIS A 193 -39.44 -5.47 29.43
N GLY A 194 -40.65 -6.04 29.43
CA GLY A 194 -41.92 -5.32 29.35
C GLY A 194 -42.20 -4.43 30.56
N PRO A 195 -43.35 -3.70 30.56
CA PRO A 195 -43.45 -2.31 31.00
C PRO A 195 -43.94 -2.14 32.46
N CYS A 196 -43.67 -0.97 33.07
CA CYS A 196 -44.36 -0.50 34.28
C CYS A 196 -44.53 1.05 34.28
N VAL A 197 -45.79 1.49 34.13
CA VAL A 197 -46.43 2.78 34.54
C VAL A 197 -46.39 2.94 36.08
N ASP A 198 -46.64 4.05 36.79
CA ASP A 198 -47.14 5.44 36.64
C ASP A 198 -46.78 6.18 37.97
N GLU A 199 -46.77 7.52 38.00
CA GLU A 199 -47.49 8.38 38.97
C GLU A 199 -46.95 9.82 39.05
N ALA A 200 -47.91 10.73 39.24
CA ALA A 200 -47.85 12.19 39.19
C ALA A 200 -47.12 12.85 40.36
N LEU A 201 -46.81 14.15 40.22
CA LEU A 201 -47.36 15.23 41.06
C LEU A 201 -46.89 16.61 40.56
N GLU A 202 -47.89 17.46 40.32
CA GLU A 202 -47.97 18.94 40.23
C GLU A 202 -46.97 19.75 39.39
#